data_AF-A0A944C0H1-F1
#
_entry.id   AF-A0A944C0H1-F1
#
_cell.length_a   1.000
_cell.length_b   1.000
_cell.length_c   1.000
_cell.angle_alpha   90.00
_cell.angle_beta   90.00
_cell.angle_gamma   90.00
#
_symmetry.space_group_name_H-M   'P 1'
#
loop_
_entity.id
_entity.type
_entity.pdbx_description
1 polymer ?
#
loop_
_entity_poly.entity_id
_entity_poly.type
_entity_poly.pdbx_seq_one_letter_code
_entity_poly.pdbx_strand_id
1 'polypeptide(L)'
;MKKNDIIEIEITALSSECSGIGKKDGMVIFVPFSAIGDKLKVRVLKVNKTYAYAKIEEILTPSPDRITPDCPVYGKCGGCSLRHISYEAELAAKQRFVHDAFTRIGGLSPQFLPIIANDEIYGYRNKLQMPIGTDNDGNLTAGFYAFHSHRIIPCKKCLLQPDIFSDIVNEFLKSAQELNISAYDEIARKGILRHIYLRKGHYSGETALCIVAAKYIPALKELSEKLCGKFPQIKTSVININSEDTNVILGDKEIALQGDGIISDTMCGNKINIAPKAFYQVNTPSAEKLYAAARE
;
A
#
# COMPACT_ATOMS: atom_id res chain seq x y z
N MET A 1 -30.34 17.69 -3.51
CA MET A 1 -29.61 16.57 -2.89
C MET A 1 -29.20 16.94 -1.47
N LYS A 2 -29.40 16.04 -0.50
CA LYS A 2 -29.06 16.18 0.92
C LYS A 2 -28.23 14.98 1.39
N LYS A 3 -27.57 15.12 2.54
CA LYS A 3 -26.85 14.01 3.19
C LYS A 3 -27.85 12.89 3.54
N ASN A 4 -27.42 11.64 3.35
CA ASN A 4 -28.17 10.38 3.51
C ASN A 4 -29.24 10.08 2.45
N ASP A 5 -29.47 10.96 1.47
CA ASP A 5 -30.30 10.64 0.31
C ASP A 5 -29.74 9.39 -0.39
N ILE A 6 -30.63 8.52 -0.85
CA ILE A 6 -30.30 7.40 -1.74
C ILE A 6 -30.73 7.79 -3.14
N ILE A 7 -29.79 7.75 -4.08
CA ILE A 7 -30.03 8.14 -5.47
C ILE A 7 -29.47 7.11 -6.43
N GLU A 8 -30.16 6.93 -7.55
CA GLU A 8 -29.64 6.19 -8.70
C GLU A 8 -28.76 7.07 -9.56
N ILE A 9 -27.58 6.54 -9.93
CA ILE A 9 -26.62 7.18 -10.83
C ILE A 9 -25.91 6.15 -11.70
N GLU A 10 -25.44 6.62 -12.86
CA GLU A 10 -24.52 5.90 -13.72
C GLU A 10 -23.10 6.48 -13.59
N ILE A 11 -22.11 5.61 -13.51
CA ILE A 11 -20.71 5.99 -13.43
C ILE A 11 -20.14 6.08 -14.85
N THR A 12 -19.66 7.26 -15.21
CA THR A 12 -19.25 7.60 -16.59
C THR A 12 -17.76 7.88 -16.73
N ALA A 13 -17.07 8.14 -15.62
CA ALA A 13 -15.63 8.38 -15.59
C ALA A 13 -15.04 7.97 -14.23
N LEU A 14 -13.71 7.98 -14.14
CA LEU A 14 -12.96 7.87 -12.90
C LEU A 14 -12.19 9.16 -12.66
N SER A 15 -12.06 9.57 -11.40
CA SER A 15 -11.16 10.63 -10.95
C SER A 15 -9.72 10.11 -10.81
N SER A 16 -8.75 11.02 -10.75
CA SER A 16 -7.34 10.69 -10.45
C SER A 16 -7.18 9.94 -9.12
N GLU A 17 -8.08 10.17 -8.17
CA GLU A 17 -8.15 9.48 -6.88
C GLU A 17 -8.89 8.13 -6.97
N CYS A 18 -9.13 7.62 -8.19
CA CYS A 18 -9.77 6.33 -8.47
C CYS A 18 -11.22 6.21 -7.97
N SER A 19 -11.91 7.33 -7.70
CA SER A 19 -13.34 7.33 -7.42
C SER A 19 -14.14 7.47 -8.72
N GLY A 20 -15.20 6.69 -8.87
CA GLY A 20 -16.12 6.84 -10.00
C GLY A 20 -16.86 8.16 -9.94
N ILE A 21 -17.18 8.67 -11.12
CA ILE A 21 -17.82 9.96 -11.32
C ILE A 21 -19.17 9.73 -12.00
N GLY A 22 -20.24 10.09 -11.29
CA GLY A 22 -21.58 10.24 -11.83
C GLY A 22 -22.00 11.71 -11.82
N LYS A 23 -23.03 12.04 -12.60
CA LYS A 23 -23.65 13.38 -12.58
C LYS A 23 -25.15 13.24 -12.35
N LYS A 24 -25.69 14.06 -11.46
CA LYS A 24 -27.15 14.18 -11.23
C LYS A 24 -27.49 15.61 -10.83
N ASP A 25 -28.51 16.18 -11.45
CA ASP A 25 -29.02 17.54 -11.17
C ASP A 25 -27.91 18.62 -11.19
N GLY A 26 -27.00 18.54 -12.17
CA GLY A 26 -25.87 19.46 -12.31
C GLY A 26 -24.73 19.27 -11.28
N MET A 27 -24.83 18.27 -10.40
CA MET A 27 -23.84 17.96 -9.37
C MET A 27 -22.94 16.80 -9.78
N VAL A 28 -21.63 16.94 -9.59
CA VAL A 28 -20.67 15.86 -9.74
C VAL A 28 -20.64 15.01 -8.47
N ILE A 29 -20.73 13.68 -8.60
CA ILE A 29 -20.79 12.77 -7.47
C ILE A 29 -19.64 11.78 -7.56
N PHE A 30 -18.80 11.77 -6.53
CA PHE A 30 -17.69 10.85 -6.40
C PHE A 30 -18.09 9.62 -5.59
N VAL A 31 -17.81 8.44 -6.14
CA VAL A 31 -18.16 7.14 -5.57
C VAL A 31 -16.93 6.23 -5.58
N PRO A 32 -16.23 6.06 -4.45
CA PRO A 32 -15.13 5.11 -4.37
C PRO A 32 -15.59 3.67 -4.65
N PHE A 33 -14.71 2.83 -5.21
CA PHE A 33 -14.94 1.41 -5.51
C PHE A 33 -16.03 1.11 -6.57
N SER A 34 -16.40 2.11 -7.37
CA SER A 34 -17.25 1.95 -8.54
C SER A 34 -16.47 1.94 -9.85
N ALA A 35 -16.99 1.24 -10.84
CA ALA A 35 -16.41 1.09 -12.17
C ALA A 35 -17.20 1.91 -13.23
N ILE A 36 -16.53 2.33 -14.31
CA ILE A 36 -17.20 2.99 -15.44
C ILE A 36 -18.20 2.01 -16.06
N GLY A 37 -19.45 2.44 -16.25
CA GLY A 37 -20.55 1.62 -16.72
C GLY A 37 -21.43 1.04 -15.61
N ASP A 38 -21.04 1.18 -14.33
CA ASP A 38 -21.91 0.80 -13.21
C ASP A 38 -23.17 1.67 -13.18
N LYS A 39 -24.33 1.03 -12.96
CA LYS A 39 -25.56 1.69 -12.49
C LYS A 39 -25.77 1.33 -11.03
N LEU A 40 -25.84 2.33 -10.16
CA LEU A 40 -25.75 2.17 -8.72
C LEU A 40 -26.89 2.90 -8.01
N LYS A 41 -27.36 2.33 -6.89
CA LYS A 41 -27.92 3.16 -5.81
C LYS A 41 -26.78 3.55 -4.89
N VAL A 42 -26.63 4.85 -4.69
CA VAL A 42 -25.59 5.40 -3.82
C VAL A 42 -26.20 6.22 -2.69
N ARG A 43 -25.61 6.11 -1.51
CA ARG A 43 -25.97 6.92 -0.35
C ARG A 43 -25.04 8.12 -0.26
N VAL A 44 -25.61 9.32 -0.32
CA VAL A 44 -24.88 10.58 -0.23
C VAL A 44 -24.31 10.76 1.18
N LEU A 45 -22.99 10.90 1.29
CA LEU A 45 -22.28 11.03 2.57
C LEU A 45 -21.98 12.49 2.92
N LYS A 46 -21.62 13.29 1.90
CA LYS A 46 -21.25 14.70 2.05
C LYS A 46 -21.66 15.46 0.79
N VAL A 47 -22.29 16.61 0.97
CA VAL A 47 -22.68 17.52 -0.12
C VAL A 47 -21.89 18.81 0.03
N ASN A 48 -21.24 19.25 -1.05
CA ASN A 48 -20.58 20.55 -1.15
C ASN A 48 -21.32 21.41 -2.20
N LYS A 49 -20.80 22.60 -2.50
CA LYS A 49 -21.46 23.57 -3.39
C LYS A 49 -21.72 23.04 -4.80
N THR A 50 -20.76 22.33 -5.39
CA THR A 50 -20.80 21.86 -6.79
C THR A 50 -20.61 20.35 -6.93
N TYR A 51 -20.31 19.64 -5.85
CA TYR A 51 -20.03 18.21 -5.87
C TYR A 51 -20.41 17.51 -4.56
N ALA A 52 -20.59 16.21 -4.61
CA ALA A 52 -20.89 15.36 -3.47
C ALA A 52 -20.02 14.10 -3.43
N TYR A 53 -19.89 13.51 -2.25
CA TYR A 53 -19.35 12.17 -2.06
C TYR A 53 -20.46 11.23 -1.67
N ALA A 54 -20.48 10.04 -2.25
CA ALA A 54 -21.41 8.98 -1.93
C ALA A 54 -20.69 7.65 -1.77
N LYS A 55 -21.36 6.70 -1.12
CA LYS A 55 -20.93 5.29 -1.09
C LYS A 55 -21.93 4.43 -1.83
N ILE A 56 -21.45 3.33 -2.40
CA ILE A 56 -22.30 2.30 -3.01
C ILE A 56 -23.19 1.69 -1.92
N GLU A 57 -24.50 1.74 -2.14
CA GLU A 57 -25.49 1.02 -1.32
C GLU A 57 -25.90 -0.27 -2.03
N GLU A 58 -26.09 -0.20 -3.35
CA GLU A 58 -26.48 -1.33 -4.20
C GLU A 58 -25.90 -1.15 -5.61
N ILE A 59 -25.41 -2.24 -6.20
CA ILE A 59 -25.04 -2.29 -7.62
C ILE A 59 -26.25 -2.83 -8.39
N LEU A 60 -26.93 -1.98 -9.15
CA LEU A 60 -28.12 -2.37 -9.94
C LEU A 60 -27.73 -3.06 -11.24
N THR A 61 -26.71 -2.55 -11.90
CA THR A 61 -26.12 -3.16 -13.10
C THR A 61 -24.61 -3.01 -13.01
N PRO A 62 -23.85 -4.09 -12.86
CA PRO A 62 -22.40 -4.02 -12.81
C PRO A 62 -21.85 -3.67 -14.20
N SER A 63 -20.78 -2.87 -14.21
CA SER A 63 -19.95 -2.68 -15.40
C SER A 63 -19.42 -4.04 -15.92
N PRO A 64 -19.31 -4.22 -17.25
CA PRO A 64 -18.66 -5.40 -17.82
C PRO A 64 -17.17 -5.52 -17.44
N ASP A 65 -16.53 -4.43 -17.03
CA ASP A 65 -15.13 -4.41 -16.63
C ASP A 65 -14.92 -4.87 -15.18
N ARG A 66 -15.99 -5.13 -14.41
CA ARG A 66 -15.86 -5.57 -13.02
C ARG A 66 -15.29 -6.98 -12.94
N ILE A 67 -14.39 -7.17 -11.97
CA ILE A 67 -13.93 -8.48 -11.54
C ILE A 67 -14.22 -8.68 -10.05
N THR A 68 -14.33 -9.93 -9.63
CA THR A 68 -14.37 -10.25 -8.19
C THR A 68 -12.99 -9.99 -7.59
N PRO A 69 -12.86 -9.11 -6.58
CA PRO A 69 -11.58 -8.90 -5.91
C PRO A 69 -11.08 -10.19 -5.27
N ASP A 70 -9.84 -10.54 -5.57
CA ASP A 70 -9.11 -11.72 -5.08
C ASP A 70 -8.47 -11.50 -3.68
N CYS A 71 -8.58 -10.29 -3.12
CA CYS A 71 -8.00 -9.93 -1.82
C CYS A 71 -9.10 -9.80 -0.74
N PRO A 72 -9.06 -10.57 0.36
CA PRO A 72 -10.13 -10.60 1.38
C PRO A 72 -10.25 -9.30 2.19
N VAL A 73 -9.22 -8.45 2.16
CA VAL A 73 -9.20 -7.14 2.84
C VAL A 73 -9.28 -5.96 1.87
N TYR A 74 -9.59 -6.23 0.60
CA TYR A 74 -9.87 -5.20 -0.39
C TYR A 74 -11.01 -4.29 0.08
N GLY A 75 -10.90 -2.98 -0.21
CA GLY A 75 -11.81 -1.95 0.29
C GLY A 75 -11.65 -1.61 1.78
N LYS A 76 -10.89 -2.40 2.55
CA LYS A 76 -10.62 -2.15 3.98
C LYS A 76 -9.21 -1.63 4.22
N CYS A 77 -8.18 -2.25 3.62
CA CYS A 77 -6.76 -2.00 3.92
C CYS A 77 -6.16 -0.71 3.34
N GLY A 78 -6.94 0.10 2.61
CA GLY A 78 -6.50 1.39 2.05
C GLY A 78 -5.46 1.32 0.92
N GLY A 79 -4.95 0.13 0.56
CA GLY A 79 -3.82 -0.01 -0.38
C GLY A 79 -4.19 -0.04 -1.86
N CYS A 80 -5.18 -0.86 -2.25
CA CYS A 80 -5.59 -1.01 -3.66
C CYS A 80 -6.91 -0.25 -3.90
N SER A 81 -6.96 0.62 -4.91
CA SER A 81 -8.18 1.37 -5.23
C SER A 81 -9.00 0.74 -6.35
N LEU A 82 -8.36 0.08 -7.33
CA LEU A 82 -8.99 -0.40 -8.57
C LEU A 82 -9.05 -1.93 -8.71
N ARG A 83 -8.81 -2.70 -7.65
CA ARG A 83 -8.82 -4.18 -7.68
C ARG A 83 -10.20 -4.83 -7.89
N HIS A 84 -11.21 -4.02 -8.21
CA HIS A 84 -12.57 -4.44 -8.55
C HIS A 84 -12.88 -4.33 -10.05
N ILE A 85 -11.90 -3.91 -10.86
CA ILE A 85 -11.99 -3.87 -12.33
C ILE A 85 -10.85 -4.68 -12.94
N SER A 86 -11.04 -5.08 -14.20
CA SER A 86 -10.01 -5.76 -15.00
C SER A 86 -8.75 -4.89 -15.12
N TYR A 87 -7.61 -5.55 -15.38
CA TYR A 87 -6.36 -4.83 -15.51
C TYR A 87 -6.34 -3.93 -16.76
N GLU A 88 -7.01 -4.36 -17.82
CA GLU A 88 -7.22 -3.58 -19.04
C GLU A 88 -7.99 -2.29 -18.74
N ALA A 89 -9.04 -2.37 -17.93
CA ALA A 89 -9.80 -1.20 -17.50
C ALA A 89 -8.99 -0.29 -16.57
N GLU A 90 -8.14 -0.85 -15.69
CA GLU A 90 -7.21 -0.08 -14.87
C GLU A 90 -6.21 0.71 -15.73
N LEU A 91 -5.62 0.08 -16.75
CA LEU A 91 -4.69 0.72 -17.69
C LEU A 91 -5.40 1.82 -18.48
N ALA A 92 -6.61 1.56 -18.99
CA ALA A 92 -7.41 2.55 -19.70
C ALA A 92 -7.77 3.75 -18.81
N ALA A 93 -8.10 3.53 -17.53
CA ALA A 93 -8.36 4.59 -16.57
C ALA A 93 -7.11 5.46 -16.33
N LYS A 94 -5.95 4.82 -16.07
CA LYS A 94 -4.68 5.51 -15.87
C LYS A 94 -4.26 6.34 -17.08
N GLN A 95 -4.43 5.80 -18.29
CA GLN A 95 -4.13 6.54 -19.53
C GLN A 95 -5.05 7.76 -19.69
N ARG A 96 -6.34 7.64 -19.35
CA ARG A 96 -7.26 8.78 -19.33
C ARG A 96 -6.87 9.83 -18.28
N PHE A 97 -6.36 9.44 -17.11
CA PHE A 97 -5.91 10.41 -16.10
C PHE A 97 -4.80 11.32 -16.63
N VAL A 98 -3.82 10.75 -17.34
CA VAL A 98 -2.75 11.53 -17.99
C VAL A 98 -3.34 12.41 -19.08
N HIS A 99 -4.19 11.87 -19.94
CA HIS A 99 -4.83 12.63 -21.02
C HIS A 99 -5.65 13.83 -20.50
N ASP A 100 -6.48 13.60 -19.48
CA ASP A 100 -7.29 14.64 -18.85
C ASP A 100 -6.42 15.69 -18.16
N ALA A 101 -5.29 15.31 -17.55
CA ALA A 101 -4.36 16.27 -16.96
C ALA A 101 -3.73 17.19 -18.02
N PHE A 102 -3.23 16.63 -19.13
CA PHE A 102 -2.67 17.43 -20.22
C PHE A 102 -3.73 18.33 -20.86
N THR A 103 -4.89 17.79 -21.21
CA THR A 103 -5.91 18.51 -21.98
C THR A 103 -6.71 19.51 -21.15
N ARG A 104 -7.22 19.11 -19.97
CA ARG A 104 -8.12 19.95 -19.17
C ARG A 104 -7.38 20.92 -18.26
N ILE A 105 -6.23 20.52 -17.72
CA ILE A 105 -5.44 21.36 -16.80
C ILE A 105 -4.36 22.10 -17.58
N GLY A 106 -3.61 21.37 -18.41
CA GLY A 106 -2.50 21.94 -19.18
C GLY A 106 -2.94 22.71 -20.44
N GLY A 107 -4.13 22.45 -20.98
CA GLY A 107 -4.52 22.99 -22.30
C GLY A 107 -3.68 22.45 -23.45
N LEU A 108 -3.03 21.30 -23.26
CA LEU A 108 -2.11 20.68 -24.21
C LEU A 108 -2.72 19.42 -24.81
N SER A 109 -2.44 19.18 -26.10
CA SER A 109 -2.85 17.95 -26.79
C SER A 109 -1.67 17.37 -27.58
N PRO A 110 -0.60 16.91 -26.90
CA PRO A 110 0.52 16.25 -27.56
C PRO A 110 0.09 14.90 -28.17
N GLN A 111 0.99 14.27 -28.92
CA GLN A 111 0.82 12.87 -29.25
C GLN A 111 0.93 12.04 -27.96
N PHE A 112 -0.17 11.40 -27.59
CA PHE A 112 -0.19 10.50 -26.43
C PHE A 112 0.34 9.13 -26.81
N LEU A 113 1.37 8.69 -26.12
CA LEU A 113 1.90 7.33 -26.25
C LEU A 113 1.03 6.34 -25.43
N PRO A 114 0.96 5.06 -25.83
CA PRO A 114 0.29 4.03 -25.05
C PRO A 114 0.90 3.87 -23.66
N ILE A 115 0.08 3.51 -22.67
CA ILE A 115 0.58 3.18 -21.34
C ILE A 115 1.43 1.89 -21.38
N ILE A 116 2.60 1.94 -20.75
CA ILE A 116 3.45 0.76 -20.59
C ILE A 116 2.90 -0.07 -19.43
N ALA A 117 2.37 -1.25 -19.73
CA ALA A 117 1.85 -2.16 -18.73
C ALA A 117 2.97 -2.84 -17.93
N ASN A 118 2.67 -3.13 -16.66
CA ASN A 118 3.41 -4.08 -15.86
C ASN A 118 3.10 -5.51 -16.33
N ASP A 119 4.10 -6.38 -16.39
CA ASP A 119 3.93 -7.76 -16.88
C ASP A 119 3.33 -8.67 -15.79
N GLU A 120 3.66 -8.41 -14.53
CA GLU A 120 3.22 -9.20 -13.38
C GLU A 120 2.57 -8.29 -12.34
N ILE A 121 1.28 -8.48 -12.09
CA ILE A 121 0.44 -7.65 -11.22
C ILE A 121 0.40 -8.13 -9.76
N TYR A 122 1.08 -9.24 -9.45
CA TYR A 122 1.26 -9.81 -8.12
C TYR A 122 2.72 -9.79 -7.70
N GLY A 123 3.00 -9.83 -6.40
CA GLY A 123 4.37 -10.04 -5.88
C GLY A 123 5.43 -8.97 -6.23
N TYR A 124 5.09 -7.95 -7.03
CA TYR A 124 6.07 -7.01 -7.58
C TYR A 124 6.64 -6.04 -6.54
N ARG A 125 5.94 -5.83 -5.42
CA ARG A 125 6.26 -4.79 -4.44
C ARG A 125 7.39 -5.25 -3.52
N ASN A 126 8.61 -4.82 -3.85
CA ASN A 126 9.85 -5.20 -3.18
C ASN A 126 10.06 -4.55 -1.79
N LYS A 127 9.07 -3.80 -1.28
CA LYS A 127 9.09 -3.12 0.02
C LYS A 127 7.77 -3.27 0.77
N LEU A 128 7.86 -3.64 2.04
CA LEU A 128 6.78 -3.73 3.01
C LEU A 128 7.02 -2.75 4.17
N GLN A 129 5.94 -2.11 4.60
CA GLN A 129 5.85 -1.40 5.86
C GLN A 129 4.49 -1.74 6.47
N MET A 130 4.47 -2.36 7.64
CA MET A 130 3.24 -2.68 8.36
C MET A 130 3.33 -2.15 9.80
N PRO A 131 2.37 -1.34 10.27
CA PRO A 131 2.20 -1.10 11.69
C PRO A 131 1.95 -2.41 12.45
N ILE A 132 2.48 -2.46 13.66
CA ILE A 132 2.24 -3.53 14.63
C ILE A 132 1.27 -2.98 15.67
N GLY A 133 0.22 -3.75 15.96
CA GLY A 133 -0.74 -3.43 17.02
C GLY A 133 -1.10 -4.64 17.84
N THR A 134 -2.16 -4.50 18.62
CA THR A 134 -2.74 -5.56 19.44
C THR A 134 -4.19 -5.75 19.03
N ASP A 135 -4.62 -7.00 18.85
CA ASP A 135 -6.02 -7.34 18.59
C ASP A 135 -6.85 -7.34 19.88
N ASN A 136 -8.15 -7.60 19.75
CA ASN A 136 -9.08 -7.59 20.90
C ASN A 136 -8.77 -8.70 21.92
N ASP A 137 -8.05 -9.75 21.52
CA ASP A 137 -7.69 -10.88 22.37
C ASP A 137 -6.30 -10.67 23.03
N GLY A 138 -5.66 -9.52 22.80
CA GLY A 138 -4.35 -9.18 23.36
C GLY A 138 -3.16 -9.72 22.57
N ASN A 139 -3.38 -10.30 21.38
CA ASN A 139 -2.30 -10.83 20.54
C ASN A 139 -1.72 -9.74 19.64
N LEU A 140 -0.43 -9.84 19.34
CA LEU A 140 0.20 -8.98 18.33
C LEU A 140 -0.41 -9.23 16.95
N THR A 141 -0.69 -8.14 16.24
CA THR A 141 -1.21 -8.17 14.87
C THR A 141 -0.46 -7.19 13.98
N ALA A 142 -0.42 -7.49 12.68
CA ALA A 142 0.14 -6.61 11.66
C ALA A 142 -0.82 -6.48 10.48
N GLY A 143 -0.78 -5.33 9.83
CA GLY A 143 -1.64 -5.07 8.69
C GLY A 143 -1.46 -3.66 8.15
N PHE A 144 -2.50 -3.14 7.53
CA PHE A 144 -2.48 -1.79 6.96
C PHE A 144 -3.55 -0.92 7.61
N TYR A 145 -3.29 0.37 7.70
CA TYR A 145 -4.27 1.31 8.21
C TYR A 145 -5.51 1.38 7.30
N ALA A 146 -6.69 1.34 7.91
CA ALA A 146 -7.94 1.58 7.21
C ALA A 146 -8.01 3.03 6.71
N PHE A 147 -8.72 3.24 5.61
CA PHE A 147 -8.84 4.53 4.94
C PHE A 147 -9.17 5.67 5.92
N HIS A 148 -8.33 6.72 5.94
CA HIS A 148 -8.43 7.88 6.84
C HIS A 148 -8.48 7.55 8.35
N SER A 149 -7.75 6.54 8.81
CA SER A 149 -7.65 6.20 10.24
C SER A 149 -6.31 5.54 10.58
N HIS A 150 -5.98 5.40 11.86
CA HIS A 150 -4.88 4.54 12.34
C HIS A 150 -5.38 3.16 12.80
N ARG A 151 -6.59 2.76 12.38
CA ARG A 151 -7.11 1.43 12.71
C ARG A 151 -6.44 0.40 11.80
N ILE A 152 -5.71 -0.54 12.39
CA ILE A 152 -5.06 -1.62 11.65
C ILE A 152 -6.12 -2.61 11.14
N ILE A 153 -6.08 -2.90 9.84
CA ILE A 153 -6.77 -4.02 9.21
C ILE A 153 -5.78 -5.17 9.11
N PRO A 154 -5.94 -6.23 9.93
CA PRO A 154 -5.04 -7.38 9.89
C PRO A 154 -4.92 -7.95 8.48
N CYS A 155 -3.69 -8.18 8.02
CA CYS A 155 -3.43 -8.65 6.67
C CYS A 155 -2.33 -9.72 6.71
N LYS A 156 -2.73 -11.00 6.62
CA LYS A 156 -1.80 -12.13 6.64
C LYS A 156 -0.90 -12.20 5.41
N LYS A 157 -1.43 -11.82 4.25
CA LYS A 157 -0.74 -11.83 2.96
C LYS A 157 -1.28 -10.72 2.07
N CYS A 158 -0.39 -9.86 1.59
CA CYS A 158 -0.70 -8.89 0.55
C CYS A 158 -0.24 -9.45 -0.79
N LEU A 159 -1.17 -9.63 -1.73
CA LEU A 159 -0.88 -10.22 -3.04
C LEU A 159 0.02 -9.36 -3.93
N LEU A 160 0.23 -8.08 -3.57
CA LEU A 160 1.19 -7.22 -4.25
C LEU A 160 2.63 -7.48 -3.84
N GLN A 161 2.86 -8.24 -2.77
CA GLN A 161 4.16 -8.44 -2.15
C GLN A 161 4.65 -9.87 -2.32
N PRO A 162 5.96 -10.11 -2.35
CA PRO A 162 6.52 -11.46 -2.36
C PRO A 162 6.04 -12.27 -1.15
N ASP A 163 5.73 -13.55 -1.37
CA ASP A 163 5.24 -14.47 -0.32
C ASP A 163 6.15 -14.52 0.91
N ILE A 164 7.46 -14.37 0.70
CA ILE A 164 8.42 -14.38 1.80
C ILE A 164 8.21 -13.26 2.82
N PHE A 165 7.60 -12.13 2.42
CA PHE A 165 7.25 -11.08 3.37
C PHE A 165 6.18 -11.54 4.36
N SER A 166 5.14 -12.24 3.90
CA SER A 166 4.15 -12.79 4.83
C SER A 166 4.75 -13.82 5.78
N ASP A 167 5.67 -14.66 5.30
CA ASP A 167 6.34 -15.65 6.15
C ASP A 167 7.18 -15.00 7.26
N ILE A 168 7.95 -13.96 6.91
CA ILE A 168 8.76 -13.20 7.86
C ILE A 168 7.87 -12.45 8.87
N VAL A 169 6.78 -11.81 8.43
CA VAL A 169 5.85 -11.09 9.31
C VAL A 169 5.18 -12.05 10.30
N ASN A 170 4.71 -13.21 9.83
CA ASN A 170 4.06 -14.19 10.70
C ASN A 170 5.02 -14.71 11.77
N GLU A 171 6.28 -15.01 11.40
CA GLU A 171 7.29 -15.41 12.37
C GLU A 171 7.66 -14.26 13.31
N PHE A 172 7.75 -13.03 12.81
CA PHE A 172 8.05 -11.85 13.60
C PHE A 172 7.02 -11.67 14.72
N LEU A 173 5.72 -11.75 14.40
CA LEU A 173 4.65 -11.61 15.39
C LEU A 173 4.72 -12.74 16.43
N LYS A 174 4.89 -13.99 15.97
CA LYS A 174 5.02 -15.15 16.86
C LYS A 174 6.21 -15.01 17.81
N SER A 175 7.40 -14.75 17.28
CA SER A 175 8.63 -14.61 18.05
C SER A 175 8.57 -13.41 19.01
N ALA A 176 7.99 -12.28 18.58
CA ALA A 176 7.81 -11.11 19.44
C ALA A 176 6.87 -11.39 20.61
N GLN A 177 5.79 -12.15 20.38
CA GLN A 177 4.87 -12.59 21.43
C GLN A 177 5.56 -13.52 22.44
N GLU A 178 6.33 -14.51 21.97
CA GLU A 178 7.12 -15.41 22.84
C GLU A 178 8.14 -14.64 23.69
N LEU A 179 8.71 -13.58 23.15
CA LEU A 179 9.67 -12.70 23.82
C LEU A 179 9.00 -11.60 24.67
N ASN A 180 7.66 -11.63 24.80
CA ASN A 180 6.87 -10.65 25.55
C ASN A 180 7.13 -9.19 25.13
N ILE A 181 7.35 -8.95 23.84
CA ILE A 181 7.56 -7.61 23.29
C ILE A 181 6.21 -7.02 22.90
N SER A 182 5.79 -5.94 23.54
CA SER A 182 4.50 -5.31 23.26
C SER A 182 4.51 -4.42 22.02
N ALA A 183 3.36 -4.36 21.35
CA ALA A 183 3.07 -3.32 20.35
C ALA A 183 3.05 -1.94 21.00
N TYR A 184 3.36 -0.92 20.22
CA TYR A 184 3.28 0.47 20.64
C TYR A 184 1.84 0.97 20.51
N ASP A 185 1.29 1.47 21.61
CA ASP A 185 0.01 2.18 21.67
C ASP A 185 0.27 3.68 21.53
N GLU A 186 -0.20 4.26 20.42
CA GLU A 186 -0.02 5.69 20.12
C GLU A 186 -0.79 6.61 21.09
N ILE A 187 -1.91 6.15 21.65
CA ILE A 187 -2.74 6.93 22.59
C ILE A 187 -2.11 6.92 23.98
N ALA A 188 -1.77 5.73 24.48
CA ALA A 188 -1.16 5.57 25.79
C ALA A 188 0.34 5.92 25.79
N ARG A 189 0.96 6.02 24.61
CA ARG A 189 2.40 6.23 24.38
C ARG A 189 3.26 5.22 25.13
N LYS A 190 2.86 3.96 25.05
CA LYS A 190 3.49 2.83 25.74
C LYS A 190 3.72 1.68 24.78
N GLY A 191 4.67 0.81 25.11
CA GLY A 191 5.03 -0.34 24.30
C GLY A 191 6.32 -0.15 23.51
N ILE A 192 6.65 -1.12 22.65
CA ILE A 192 7.97 -1.20 22.01
C ILE A 192 7.84 -1.20 20.49
N LEU A 193 7.13 -2.16 19.91
CA LEU A 193 7.10 -2.37 18.46
C LEU A 193 6.14 -1.40 17.77
N ARG A 194 6.65 -0.56 16.87
CA ARG A 194 5.82 0.35 16.06
C ARG A 194 5.49 -0.26 14.72
N HIS A 195 6.51 -0.69 13.97
CA HIS A 195 6.36 -1.21 12.61
C HIS A 195 7.36 -2.34 12.33
N ILE A 196 6.98 -3.23 11.43
CA ILE A 196 7.94 -4.06 10.68
C ILE A 196 8.13 -3.46 9.29
N TYR A 197 9.39 -3.33 8.89
CA TYR A 197 9.78 -2.90 7.56
C TYR A 197 10.62 -4.01 6.92
N LEU A 198 10.25 -4.43 5.72
CA LEU A 198 11.04 -5.36 4.92
C LEU A 198 11.34 -4.74 3.56
N ARG A 199 12.54 -5.00 3.05
CA ARG A 199 12.90 -4.73 1.66
C ARG A 199 13.60 -5.93 1.08
N LYS A 200 13.31 -6.27 -0.17
CA LYS A 200 13.94 -7.37 -0.90
C LYS A 200 14.54 -6.83 -2.19
N GLY A 201 15.79 -7.19 -2.51
CA GLY A 201 16.32 -6.99 -3.86
C GLY A 201 15.54 -7.88 -4.84
N HIS A 202 14.98 -7.29 -5.88
CA HIS A 202 14.12 -8.02 -6.81
C HIS A 202 14.87 -9.16 -7.49
N TYR A 203 16.08 -8.90 -8.00
CA TYR A 203 16.90 -9.91 -8.68
C TYR A 203 17.82 -10.65 -7.71
N SER A 204 18.43 -9.95 -6.75
CA SER A 204 19.37 -10.59 -5.82
C SER A 204 18.70 -11.52 -4.80
N GLY A 205 17.43 -11.25 -4.47
CA GLY A 205 16.71 -11.93 -3.39
C GLY A 205 17.15 -11.52 -1.98
N GLU A 206 18.18 -10.68 -1.84
CA GLU A 206 18.67 -10.21 -0.54
C GLU A 206 17.58 -9.42 0.19
N THR A 207 17.36 -9.73 1.46
CA THR A 207 16.32 -9.10 2.27
C THR A 207 16.92 -8.29 3.40
N ALA A 208 16.44 -7.06 3.58
CA ALA A 208 16.70 -6.20 4.72
C ALA A 208 15.51 -6.28 5.68
N LEU A 209 15.78 -6.63 6.93
CA LEU A 209 14.85 -6.53 8.05
C LEU A 209 15.09 -5.22 8.80
N CYS A 210 14.04 -4.43 9.01
CA CYS A 210 14.10 -3.26 9.87
C CYS A 210 12.98 -3.34 10.90
N ILE A 211 13.37 -3.43 12.17
CA ILE A 211 12.47 -3.44 13.32
C ILE A 211 12.35 -2.01 13.82
N VAL A 212 11.17 -1.40 13.64
CA VAL A 212 10.93 -0.02 14.10
C VAL A 212 10.38 -0.08 15.52
N ALA A 213 11.10 0.49 16.47
CA ALA A 213 10.76 0.44 17.88
C ALA A 213 10.79 1.82 18.54
N ALA A 214 9.96 2.01 19.58
CA ALA A 214 9.93 3.25 20.36
C ALA A 214 11.23 3.48 21.16
N LYS A 215 11.87 2.38 21.59
CA LYS A 215 13.15 2.38 22.29
C LYS A 215 13.84 1.02 22.14
N TYR A 216 15.15 0.99 22.38
CA TYR A 216 15.91 -0.26 22.36
C TYR A 216 15.63 -1.09 23.62
N ILE A 217 15.46 -2.39 23.45
CA ILE A 217 15.51 -3.41 24.52
C ILE A 217 16.30 -4.62 24.02
N PRO A 218 16.99 -5.38 24.89
CA PRO A 218 17.78 -6.55 24.48
C PRO A 218 16.99 -7.60 23.69
N ALA A 219 15.71 -7.80 24.02
CA ALA A 219 14.84 -8.75 23.33
C ALA A 219 14.65 -8.47 21.82
N LEU A 220 14.86 -7.23 21.35
CA LEU A 220 14.83 -6.92 19.92
C LEU A 220 16.01 -7.56 19.16
N LYS A 221 17.16 -7.70 19.82
CA LYS A 221 18.31 -8.42 19.26
C LYS A 221 18.00 -9.91 19.10
N GLU A 222 17.44 -10.52 20.14
CA GLU A 222 17.03 -11.92 20.11
C GLU A 222 15.95 -12.18 19.04
N LEU A 223 14.96 -11.29 18.92
CA LEU A 223 13.95 -11.34 17.85
C LEU A 223 14.61 -11.33 16.46
N SER A 224 15.57 -10.44 16.24
CA SER A 224 16.32 -10.38 14.98
C SER A 224 17.12 -11.65 14.73
N GLU A 225 17.83 -12.18 15.72
CA GLU A 225 18.63 -13.40 15.59
C GLU A 225 17.75 -14.62 15.23
N LYS A 226 16.58 -14.76 15.85
CA LYS A 226 15.59 -15.79 15.49
C LYS A 226 15.15 -15.68 14.03
N LEU A 227 14.82 -14.48 13.57
CA LEU A 227 14.37 -14.24 12.19
C LEU A 227 15.47 -14.50 11.18
N CYS A 228 16.67 -13.98 11.42
CA CYS A 228 17.81 -14.20 10.52
C CYS A 228 18.23 -15.68 10.46
N GLY A 229 18.16 -16.41 11.58
CA GLY A 229 18.42 -17.84 11.62
C GLY A 229 17.40 -18.66 10.82
N LYS A 230 16.12 -18.27 10.85
CA LYS A 230 15.06 -18.94 10.09
C LYS A 230 15.03 -18.56 8.60
N PHE A 231 15.44 -17.34 8.27
CA PHE A 231 15.36 -16.77 6.92
C PHE A 231 16.76 -16.32 6.44
N PRO A 232 17.58 -17.23 5.89
CA PRO A 232 18.97 -16.95 5.49
C PRO A 232 19.15 -15.87 4.40
N GLN A 233 18.08 -15.56 3.68
CA GLN A 233 18.02 -14.45 2.73
C GLN A 233 17.99 -13.07 3.40
N ILE A 234 17.70 -12.98 4.71
CA ILE A 234 17.87 -11.75 5.48
C ILE A 234 19.37 -11.51 5.62
N LYS A 235 19.93 -10.64 4.77
CA LYS A 235 21.37 -10.32 4.75
C LYS A 235 21.72 -9.25 5.76
N THR A 236 20.80 -8.33 6.00
CA THR A 236 20.95 -7.30 7.03
C THR A 236 19.71 -7.17 7.89
N SER A 237 19.94 -6.88 9.16
CA SER A 237 18.90 -6.53 10.11
C SER A 237 19.32 -5.30 10.91
N VAL A 238 18.41 -4.34 11.04
CA VAL A 238 18.60 -3.12 11.82
C VAL A 238 17.42 -2.89 12.77
N ILE A 239 17.70 -2.25 13.90
CA ILE A 239 16.68 -1.61 14.71
C ILE A 239 16.67 -0.13 14.36
N ASN A 240 15.50 0.39 13.96
CA ASN A 240 15.28 1.82 13.84
C ASN A 240 14.51 2.32 15.07
N ILE A 241 15.08 3.29 15.78
CA ILE A 241 14.46 3.86 16.99
C ILE A 241 13.71 5.13 16.63
N ASN A 242 12.41 5.13 16.92
CA ASN A 242 11.52 6.28 16.74
C ASN A 242 10.71 6.51 18.03
N SER A 243 11.16 7.44 18.86
CA SER A 243 10.50 7.86 20.11
C SER A 243 9.43 8.94 19.91
N GLU A 244 9.31 9.49 18.71
CA GLU A 244 8.55 10.72 18.46
C GLU A 244 7.06 10.46 18.26
N ASP A 245 6.25 11.44 18.66
CA ASP A 245 4.83 11.51 18.33
C ASP A 245 4.66 12.07 16.90
N THR A 246 4.71 11.18 15.92
CA THR A 246 4.74 11.54 14.51
C THR A 246 4.21 10.41 13.63
N ASN A 247 3.71 10.79 12.45
CA ASN A 247 3.31 9.87 11.38
C ASN A 247 4.51 9.37 10.55
N VAL A 248 5.70 9.94 10.77
CA VAL A 248 6.94 9.45 10.14
C VAL A 248 7.29 8.10 10.76
N ILE A 249 7.40 7.06 9.94
CA ILE A 249 7.66 5.68 10.41
C ILE A 249 9.07 5.55 10.99
N LEU A 250 10.09 5.99 10.25
CA LEU A 250 11.49 5.81 10.62
C LEU A 250 11.99 7.01 11.42
N GLY A 251 12.61 6.76 12.57
CA GLY A 251 13.33 7.76 13.34
C GLY A 251 14.79 7.89 12.91
N ASP A 252 15.54 8.74 13.60
CA ASP A 252 16.88 9.13 13.18
C ASP A 252 17.97 8.14 13.56
N LYS A 253 17.77 7.36 14.62
CA LYS A 253 18.76 6.41 15.14
C LYS A 253 18.56 5.01 14.58
N GLU A 254 19.63 4.43 14.04
CA GLU A 254 19.68 3.05 13.57
C GLU A 254 20.79 2.28 14.28
N ILE A 255 20.50 1.03 14.63
CA ILE A 255 21.44 0.10 15.26
C ILE A 255 21.48 -1.14 14.39
N ALA A 256 22.60 -1.38 13.73
CA ALA A 256 22.81 -2.61 12.97
C ALA A 256 22.92 -3.80 13.93
N LEU A 257 22.17 -4.87 13.65
CA LEU A 257 22.22 -6.13 14.39
C LEU A 257 22.92 -7.23 13.60
N GLN A 258 22.75 -7.22 12.26
CA GLN A 258 23.38 -8.15 11.35
C GLN A 258 23.74 -7.46 10.03
N GLY A 259 24.89 -7.83 9.48
CA GLY A 259 25.43 -7.23 8.26
C GLY A 259 25.86 -5.78 8.49
N ASP A 260 26.00 -5.05 7.40
CA ASP A 260 26.47 -3.67 7.34
C ASP A 260 25.34 -2.64 7.17
N GLY A 261 24.07 -3.08 7.25
CA GLY A 261 22.90 -2.21 7.13
C GLY A 261 22.45 -1.98 5.69
N ILE A 262 23.03 -2.66 4.70
CA ILE A 262 22.63 -2.52 3.29
C ILE A 262 22.32 -3.88 2.65
N ILE A 263 21.50 -3.87 1.59
CA ILE A 263 21.37 -4.99 0.65
C ILE A 263 21.82 -4.54 -0.74
N SER A 264 22.23 -5.49 -1.57
CA SER A 264 22.53 -5.27 -2.98
C SER A 264 21.38 -5.74 -3.87
N ASP A 265 21.12 -5.04 -4.96
CA ASP A 265 20.24 -5.49 -6.04
C ASP A 265 20.77 -4.98 -7.39
N THR A 266 20.11 -5.37 -8.48
CA THR A 266 20.42 -4.87 -9.83
C THR A 266 19.29 -3.98 -10.34
N MET A 267 19.62 -2.86 -10.98
CA MET A 267 18.66 -2.03 -11.71
C MET A 267 19.31 -1.50 -12.99
N CYS A 268 18.69 -1.76 -14.14
CA CYS A 268 19.21 -1.39 -15.47
C CYS A 268 20.66 -1.86 -15.69
N GLY A 269 20.98 -3.08 -15.24
CA GLY A 269 22.33 -3.67 -15.35
C GLY A 269 23.36 -3.16 -14.33
N ASN A 270 23.01 -2.21 -13.46
CA ASN A 270 23.91 -1.66 -12.45
C ASN A 270 23.66 -2.29 -11.08
N LYS A 271 24.74 -2.59 -10.35
CA LYS A 271 24.64 -3.00 -8.94
C LYS A 271 24.31 -1.78 -8.08
N ILE A 272 23.23 -1.88 -7.31
CA ILE A 272 22.74 -0.84 -6.41
C ILE A 272 22.83 -1.35 -4.97
N ASN A 273 23.48 -0.58 -4.09
CA ASN A 273 23.44 -0.80 -2.65
C ASN A 273 22.28 0.01 -2.06
N ILE A 274 21.46 -0.63 -1.23
CA ILE A 274 20.19 -0.10 -0.77
C ILE A 274 20.14 -0.13 0.76
N ALA A 275 20.22 1.05 1.38
CA ALA A 275 19.99 1.22 2.80
C ALA A 275 18.47 1.23 3.14
N PRO A 276 18.07 0.87 4.38
CA PRO A 276 16.68 0.89 4.83
C PRO A 276 15.94 2.20 4.55
N LYS A 277 16.58 3.34 4.83
CA LYS A 277 16.02 4.69 4.61
C LYS A 277 16.05 5.16 3.16
N ALA A 278 16.86 4.55 2.30
CA ALA A 278 17.02 5.01 0.92
C ALA A 278 15.73 4.83 0.12
N PHE A 279 15.36 5.82 -0.69
CA PHE A 279 14.33 5.62 -1.69
C PHE A 279 14.82 4.65 -2.78
N TYR A 280 13.97 3.70 -3.15
CA TYR A 280 14.18 2.77 -4.25
C TYR A 280 12.80 2.42 -4.81
N GLN A 281 12.71 2.25 -6.13
CA GLN A 281 11.45 1.94 -6.78
C GLN A 281 10.92 0.60 -6.26
N VAL A 282 9.63 0.59 -5.89
CA VAL A 282 9.05 -0.59 -5.25
C VAL A 282 8.68 -1.70 -6.24
N ASN A 283 8.67 -1.40 -7.55
CA ASN A 283 8.45 -2.35 -8.63
C ASN A 283 9.64 -2.25 -9.59
N THR A 284 10.66 -3.09 -9.37
CA THR A 284 11.92 -3.04 -10.12
C THR A 284 11.70 -3.24 -11.63
N PRO A 285 10.98 -4.28 -12.12
CA PRO A 285 10.78 -4.47 -13.57
C PRO A 285 10.06 -3.29 -14.24
N SER A 286 9.02 -2.74 -13.61
CA SER A 286 8.33 -1.56 -14.15
C SER A 286 9.19 -0.30 -14.11
N ALA A 287 10.06 -0.16 -13.10
CA ALA A 287 11.00 0.96 -13.03
C ALA A 287 12.05 0.90 -14.15
N GLU A 288 12.56 -0.29 -14.49
CA GLU A 288 13.48 -0.43 -15.61
C GLU A 288 12.84 -0.04 -16.95
N LYS A 289 11.57 -0.44 -17.17
CA LYS A 289 10.80 0.01 -18.34
C LYS A 289 10.60 1.52 -18.36
N LEU A 290 10.28 2.13 -17.21
CA LEU A 290 10.15 3.58 -17.08
C LEU A 290 11.46 4.29 -17.42
N TYR A 291 12.59 3.81 -16.90
CA TYR A 291 13.91 4.40 -17.16
C TYR A 291 14.36 4.20 -18.61
N ALA A 292 14.02 3.06 -19.22
CA ALA A 292 14.26 2.85 -20.64
C ALA A 292 13.47 3.85 -21.51
N ALA A 293 12.18 4.04 -21.21
CA ALA A 293 11.32 4.98 -21.94
C ALA A 293 11.77 6.45 -21.79
N ALA A 294 12.35 6.83 -20.65
CA ALA A 294 12.87 8.18 -20.44
C ALA A 294 14.23 8.44 -21.13
N ARG A 295 14.95 7.37 -21.50
CA ARG A 295 16.24 7.44 -22.18
C ARG A 295 16.09 7.63 -23.70
N GLU A 296 14.99 7.15 -24.26
CA GLU A 296 14.60 7.34 -25.67
C GLU A 296 14.23 8.79 -25.98
#